data_AF-A0AA41Q1F7-F1
#
_entry.id   AF-A0AA41Q1F7-F1
#
_cell.length_a   1.000
_cell.length_b   1.000
_cell.length_c   1.000
_cell.angle_alpha   90.00
_cell.angle_beta   90.00
_cell.angle_gamma   90.00
#
_symmetry.space_group_name_H-M   'P 1'
#
loop_
_entity.id
_entity.type
_entity.pdbx_description
1 polymer ?
#
loop_
_entity_poly.entity_id
_entity_poly.type
_entity_poly.pdbx_seq_one_letter_code
_entity_poly.pdbx_strand_id
1 'polypeptide(L)'
;MRPKRPLRRPALLVAAVLALSGSTAACSAGDGPGPHPPGGSASAPGAAAKAGGAFDVAAENARPGTDAWKTGLRLDPARSIEGYADRIAVRPGEEFRLFVSTTAPGFTATAYRMGWYGGAKGREVWKSARVPGAKQPAPVVDAGVNTVHADWKPSLAVSTADWPEGSYLLLLASDAGFSTYVPVTVRSGQARGRTVLLNAVTTWQAYNEWGGHNLYNGPKDYSDRARIVSFDRPYDSSGASGFLNMELPLVALAERMGLPVSYATDVDLDADPAMFEGAAAVITLGHDEYWSTGMREHATALRDTGTNLAFLGANAVNRHIRFGRTALGDRRLVVCYKSAAEDPMRADDPAETTQDWRLPPHSRPENVLTGTYYQCFPGNAAFVVWDPDAWMFAGTGAQRGSSYKGLVGVEYDRVVRDPAPPQPLQVLSHSPVVCGGKNDFANASYYTTPSGSAVFSTGTMRWVCALGTGCGQYLDDAARRFATQVTENVLRVFAAGPAGKAHPARANAGELPG
;
A
#
# COMPACT_ATOMS: atom_id res chain seq x y z
N MET A 1 1.78 -49.63 21.62
CA MET A 1 1.91 -48.53 20.64
C MET A 1 0.80 -47.52 20.90
N ARG A 2 1.12 -46.32 21.41
CA ARG A 2 0.17 -45.22 21.65
C ARG A 2 0.25 -44.20 20.49
N PRO A 3 -0.86 -43.64 20.01
CA PRO A 3 -0.83 -42.65 18.94
C PRO A 3 -0.49 -41.26 19.50
N LYS A 4 0.39 -40.53 18.82
CA LYS A 4 0.78 -39.14 19.14
C LYS A 4 -0.31 -38.16 18.65
N ARG A 5 -0.73 -37.24 19.52
CA ARG A 5 -1.59 -36.08 19.21
C ARG A 5 -0.81 -35.01 18.42
N PRO A 6 -1.46 -34.21 17.56
CA PRO A 6 -0.81 -33.13 16.84
C PRO A 6 -0.60 -31.89 17.73
N LEU A 7 0.57 -31.25 17.59
CA LEU A 7 0.94 -30.00 18.26
C LEU A 7 0.11 -28.82 17.73
N ARG A 8 -0.51 -28.08 18.64
CA ARG A 8 -1.10 -26.75 18.38
C ARG A 8 0.02 -25.71 18.32
N ARG A 9 0.04 -24.87 17.29
CA ARG A 9 0.88 -23.66 17.21
C ARG A 9 0.28 -22.57 18.12
N PRO A 10 1.06 -21.87 18.97
CA PRO A 10 0.54 -20.75 19.74
C PRO A 10 0.48 -19.48 18.88
N ALA A 11 -0.58 -18.70 19.05
CA ALA A 11 -0.67 -17.34 18.56
C ALA A 11 0.21 -16.43 19.45
N LEU A 12 1.11 -15.66 18.85
CA LEU A 12 1.93 -14.68 19.56
C LEU A 12 1.10 -13.42 19.86
N LEU A 13 0.99 -13.07 21.14
CA LEU A 13 0.55 -11.76 21.62
C LEU A 13 1.70 -10.77 21.44
N VAL A 14 1.45 -9.64 20.78
CA VAL A 14 2.29 -8.44 20.87
C VAL A 14 1.75 -7.60 22.03
N ALA A 15 2.54 -7.44 23.09
CA ALA A 15 2.20 -6.61 24.24
C ALA A 15 2.65 -5.16 23.99
N ALA A 16 1.73 -4.20 24.12
CA ALA A 16 2.02 -2.77 24.14
C ALA A 16 2.47 -2.36 25.55
N VAL A 17 3.61 -1.67 25.67
CA VAL A 17 4.12 -1.13 26.94
C VAL A 17 3.94 0.39 26.96
N LEU A 18 3.19 0.86 27.96
CA LEU A 18 3.10 2.27 28.39
C LEU A 18 4.30 2.61 29.28
N ALA A 19 5.03 3.69 28.98
CA ALA A 19 6.11 4.18 29.84
C ALA A 19 5.74 5.54 30.47
N LEU A 20 5.83 5.59 31.81
CA LEU A 20 5.71 6.79 32.63
C LEU A 20 7.04 7.55 32.71
N SER A 21 6.93 8.87 32.75
CA SER A 21 7.97 9.89 32.83
C SER A 21 8.66 10.01 34.19
N GLY A 22 9.96 10.35 34.18
CA GLY A 22 10.71 10.84 35.33
C GLY A 22 11.92 11.70 34.91
N SER A 23 11.87 12.99 35.25
CA SER A 23 12.88 14.05 35.07
C SER A 23 14.08 13.87 36.03
N THR A 24 15.33 14.32 35.82
CA THR A 24 15.85 15.70 35.67
C THR A 24 17.39 15.68 35.48
N ALA A 25 17.90 16.75 34.83
CA ALA A 25 19.22 17.44 34.97
C ALA A 25 20.55 16.71 34.62
N ALA A 26 21.61 17.34 34.09
CA ALA A 26 21.89 18.63 33.42
C ALA A 26 23.38 18.62 32.93
N CYS A 27 23.71 19.46 31.93
CA CYS A 27 25.05 20.06 31.62
C CYS A 27 26.17 19.15 31.07
N SER A 28 27.05 19.51 30.10
CA SER A 28 27.31 20.71 29.30
C SER A 28 28.26 20.38 28.10
N ALA A 29 27.96 20.96 26.93
CA ALA A 29 28.82 21.75 26.03
C ALA A 29 30.11 21.18 25.36
N GLY A 30 30.21 21.42 24.04
CA GLY A 30 31.48 21.43 23.27
C GLY A 30 31.30 21.26 21.75
N ASP A 31 31.26 22.37 21.01
CA ASP A 31 31.83 22.70 19.67
C ASP A 31 31.77 21.64 18.53
N GLY A 32 31.33 21.86 17.28
CA GLY A 32 31.26 23.02 16.37
C GLY A 32 31.61 22.48 14.95
N PRO A 33 30.85 22.73 13.85
CA PRO A 33 31.00 22.00 12.59
C PRO A 33 31.82 22.74 11.52
N GLY A 34 32.52 21.99 10.66
CA GLY A 34 33.20 22.49 9.45
C GLY A 34 32.66 21.84 8.16
N PRO A 35 32.71 22.51 7.00
CA PRO A 35 31.75 22.35 5.91
C PRO A 35 32.18 21.40 4.76
N HIS A 36 31.18 20.78 4.12
CA HIS A 36 31.30 20.09 2.83
C HIS A 36 31.03 21.05 1.64
N PRO A 37 31.74 20.92 0.50
CA PRO A 37 31.37 21.60 -0.74
C PRO A 37 30.46 20.73 -1.64
N PRO A 38 29.60 21.33 -2.50
CA PRO A 38 28.70 20.60 -3.38
C PRO A 38 29.33 20.37 -4.77
N GLY A 39 29.12 19.18 -5.34
CA GLY A 39 29.49 18.85 -6.71
C GLY A 39 28.30 18.24 -7.45
N GLY A 40 27.45 19.09 -8.05
CA GLY A 40 26.39 18.67 -8.96
C GLY A 40 26.93 18.54 -10.38
N SER A 41 26.69 17.39 -11.03
CA SER A 41 26.85 17.24 -12.48
C SER A 41 25.47 17.05 -13.10
N ALA A 42 25.11 17.94 -14.01
CA ALA A 42 23.85 17.93 -14.74
C ALA A 42 23.94 16.97 -15.94
N SER A 43 23.00 16.05 -16.05
CA SER A 43 22.79 15.19 -17.22
C SER A 43 21.82 15.85 -18.21
N ALA A 44 22.17 15.75 -19.50
CA ALA A 44 21.45 16.35 -20.63
C ALA A 44 20.08 15.66 -20.90
N PRO A 45 19.11 16.36 -21.52
CA PRO A 45 17.76 15.86 -21.70
C PRO A 45 17.68 14.81 -22.83
N GLY A 46 17.26 13.59 -22.46
CA GLY A 46 16.90 12.52 -23.39
C GLY A 46 15.62 12.83 -24.17
N ALA A 47 15.56 12.30 -25.39
CA ALA A 47 14.53 12.53 -26.39
C ALA A 47 13.09 12.44 -25.85
N ALA A 48 12.26 13.41 -26.23
CA ALA A 48 10.86 13.49 -25.86
C ALA A 48 10.08 12.25 -26.35
N ALA A 49 9.60 11.45 -25.39
CA ALA A 49 8.58 10.43 -25.65
C ALA A 49 7.35 11.11 -26.27
N LYS A 50 6.84 10.56 -27.37
CA LYS A 50 5.56 10.99 -27.95
C LYS A 50 4.49 10.94 -26.86
N ALA A 51 3.77 12.05 -26.66
CA ALA A 51 2.61 12.10 -25.80
C ALA A 51 1.53 11.12 -26.33
N GLY A 52 1.56 9.89 -25.83
CA GLY A 52 0.52 8.91 -26.09
C GLY A 52 -0.79 9.39 -25.46
N GLY A 53 -1.90 9.21 -26.17
CA GLY A 53 -3.23 9.45 -25.60
C GLY A 53 -3.43 8.67 -24.29
N ALA A 54 -4.33 9.14 -23.43
CA ALA A 54 -4.66 8.46 -22.17
C ALA A 54 -5.01 6.99 -22.41
N PHE A 55 -4.57 6.10 -21.52
CA PHE A 55 -4.83 4.66 -21.62
C PHE A 55 -6.33 4.35 -21.73
N ASP A 56 -6.67 3.63 -22.78
CA ASP A 56 -8.02 3.17 -23.06
C ASP A 56 -8.27 1.82 -22.38
N VAL A 57 -8.91 1.89 -21.23
CA VAL A 57 -9.28 0.74 -20.41
C VAL A 57 -10.23 -0.21 -21.13
N ALA A 58 -11.14 0.30 -21.96
CA ALA A 58 -12.09 -0.52 -22.68
C ALA A 58 -11.39 -1.32 -23.78
N ALA A 59 -10.52 -0.66 -24.56
CA ALA A 59 -9.72 -1.31 -25.58
C ALA A 59 -8.75 -2.34 -24.97
N GLU A 60 -8.15 -2.04 -23.82
CA GLU A 60 -7.28 -2.99 -23.13
C GLU A 60 -8.06 -4.19 -22.60
N ASN A 61 -9.23 -3.99 -22.01
CA ASN A 61 -10.08 -5.08 -21.51
C ASN A 61 -10.67 -5.97 -22.60
N ALA A 62 -10.74 -5.48 -23.84
CA ALA A 62 -11.13 -6.29 -24.99
C ALA A 62 -10.03 -7.27 -25.43
N ARG A 63 -8.79 -7.11 -24.93
CA ARG A 63 -7.71 -8.07 -25.20
C ARG A 63 -7.95 -9.38 -24.44
N PRO A 64 -7.53 -10.53 -24.99
CA PRO A 64 -7.67 -11.82 -24.31
C PRO A 64 -6.91 -11.85 -22.97
N GLY A 65 -7.62 -12.16 -21.90
CA GLY A 65 -7.02 -12.47 -20.60
C GLY A 65 -6.60 -13.94 -20.49
N THR A 66 -5.88 -14.27 -19.43
CA THR A 66 -5.43 -15.62 -19.10
C THR A 66 -5.40 -15.83 -17.58
N ASP A 67 -5.59 -17.06 -17.12
CA ASP A 67 -5.37 -17.46 -15.73
C ASP A 67 -3.97 -18.09 -15.51
N ALA A 68 -3.12 -18.11 -16.55
CA ALA A 68 -1.77 -18.67 -16.51
C ALA A 68 -0.85 -18.04 -15.47
N TRP A 69 -1.07 -16.77 -15.12
CA TRP A 69 -0.40 -16.15 -13.98
C TRP A 69 -0.72 -16.94 -12.70
N LYS A 70 -1.99 -17.23 -12.44
CA LYS A 70 -2.42 -17.97 -11.25
C LYS A 70 -2.01 -19.44 -11.30
N THR A 71 -2.26 -20.13 -12.40
CA THR A 71 -2.02 -21.58 -12.51
C THR A 71 -0.55 -21.93 -12.72
N GLY A 72 0.25 -20.99 -13.23
CA GLY A 72 1.69 -21.12 -13.37
C GLY A 72 2.48 -20.90 -12.07
N LEU A 73 1.85 -20.35 -11.02
CA LEU A 73 2.53 -20.14 -9.74
C LEU A 73 2.70 -21.45 -8.97
N ARG A 74 3.95 -21.91 -8.88
CA ARG A 74 4.36 -23.06 -8.06
C ARG A 74 5.50 -22.68 -7.12
N LEU A 75 5.16 -22.32 -5.89
CA LEU A 75 6.14 -21.92 -4.87
C LEU A 75 7.01 -23.09 -4.42
N ASP A 76 8.25 -22.79 -4.06
CA ASP A 76 9.18 -23.71 -3.42
C ASP A 76 9.47 -23.27 -1.99
N PRO A 77 9.15 -24.08 -0.95
CA PRO A 77 9.58 -23.80 0.42
C PRO A 77 11.10 -23.66 0.57
N ALA A 78 11.90 -24.31 -0.29
CA ALA A 78 13.36 -24.18 -0.30
C ALA A 78 13.85 -22.95 -1.08
N ARG A 79 12.94 -22.15 -1.66
CA ARG A 79 13.24 -20.88 -2.34
C ARG A 79 14.23 -21.05 -3.50
N SER A 80 14.04 -22.09 -4.32
CA SER A 80 14.92 -22.40 -5.46
C SER A 80 14.88 -21.39 -6.61
N ILE A 81 13.93 -20.46 -6.62
CA ILE A 81 13.91 -19.30 -7.52
C ILE A 81 13.33 -18.08 -6.83
N GLU A 82 14.05 -16.98 -6.88
CA GLU A 82 13.68 -15.70 -6.29
C GLU A 82 14.19 -14.54 -7.13
N GLY A 83 13.55 -13.37 -7.04
CA GLY A 83 14.05 -12.19 -7.73
C GLY A 83 13.43 -10.87 -7.29
N TYR A 84 14.03 -9.79 -7.75
CA TYR A 84 13.55 -8.42 -7.59
C TYR A 84 13.93 -7.57 -8.80
N ALA A 85 13.36 -6.36 -8.88
CA ALA A 85 13.68 -5.36 -9.89
C ALA A 85 14.44 -4.17 -9.28
N ASP A 86 15.34 -3.56 -10.04
CA ASP A 86 16.02 -2.31 -9.66
C ASP A 86 15.13 -1.06 -9.77
N ARG A 87 13.88 -1.24 -10.23
CA ARG A 87 12.84 -0.22 -10.32
C ARG A 87 11.55 -0.78 -9.77
N ILE A 88 10.89 -0.02 -8.90
CA ILE A 88 9.54 -0.37 -8.40
C ILE A 88 8.49 0.09 -9.41
N ALA A 89 8.76 1.23 -10.04
CA ALA A 89 7.98 1.77 -11.14
C ALA A 89 8.87 2.27 -12.28
N VAL A 90 8.34 2.21 -13.50
CA VAL A 90 8.93 2.73 -14.73
C VAL A 90 7.86 3.41 -15.57
N ARG A 91 8.20 4.40 -16.40
CA ARG A 91 7.27 4.93 -17.41
C ARG A 91 7.16 3.96 -18.60
N PRO A 92 6.07 4.00 -19.39
CA PRO A 92 5.98 3.24 -20.63
C PRO A 92 7.20 3.48 -21.52
N GLY A 93 7.84 2.39 -21.95
CA GLY A 93 9.06 2.42 -22.76
C GLY A 93 10.38 2.53 -22.00
N GLU A 94 10.37 2.82 -20.71
CA GLU A 94 11.57 2.72 -19.89
C GLU A 94 11.91 1.24 -19.59
N GLU A 95 13.19 0.95 -19.43
CA GLU A 95 13.67 -0.38 -19.10
C GLU A 95 13.93 -0.53 -17.59
N PHE A 96 13.83 -1.76 -17.11
CA PHE A 96 14.32 -2.15 -15.79
C PHE A 96 15.07 -3.47 -15.88
N ARG A 97 15.82 -3.82 -14.83
CA ARG A 97 16.57 -5.08 -14.76
C ARG A 97 16.01 -5.96 -13.66
N LEU A 98 15.91 -7.25 -13.97
CA LEU A 98 15.62 -8.30 -13.02
C LEU A 98 16.92 -8.88 -12.47
N PHE A 99 16.92 -9.09 -11.15
CA PHE A 99 17.97 -9.73 -10.39
C PHE A 99 17.40 -11.05 -9.90
N VAL A 100 17.90 -12.17 -10.43
CA VAL A 100 17.32 -13.50 -10.19
C VAL A 100 18.38 -14.44 -9.62
N SER A 101 18.01 -15.14 -8.55
CA SER A 101 18.76 -16.25 -7.99
C SER A 101 17.97 -17.53 -8.20
N THR A 102 18.61 -18.54 -8.78
CA THR A 102 18.00 -19.87 -8.89
C THR A 102 19.02 -21.00 -8.80
N THR A 103 18.61 -22.13 -8.23
CA THR A 103 19.40 -23.37 -8.24
C THR A 103 19.22 -24.19 -9.52
N ALA A 104 18.24 -23.84 -10.37
CA ALA A 104 18.02 -24.50 -11.65
C ALA A 104 19.01 -24.02 -12.72
N PRO A 105 19.28 -24.82 -13.78
CA PRO A 105 20.16 -24.42 -14.89
C PRO A 105 19.66 -23.22 -15.70
N GLY A 106 18.39 -22.83 -15.55
CA GLY A 106 17.75 -21.77 -16.32
C GLY A 106 16.38 -21.42 -15.78
N PHE A 107 15.87 -20.30 -16.27
CA PHE A 107 14.54 -19.82 -15.99
C PHE A 107 13.97 -19.01 -17.17
N THR A 108 12.68 -18.71 -17.13
CA THR A 108 12.01 -17.73 -17.99
C THR A 108 11.30 -16.69 -17.14
N ALA A 109 11.10 -15.49 -17.67
CA ALA A 109 10.25 -14.47 -17.08
C ALA A 109 9.06 -14.21 -18.01
N THR A 110 7.85 -14.29 -17.47
CA THR A 110 6.62 -13.93 -18.19
C THR A 110 5.96 -12.75 -17.49
N ALA A 111 5.71 -11.66 -18.21
CA ALA A 111 5.04 -10.49 -17.67
C ALA A 111 3.54 -10.56 -17.93
N TYR A 112 2.77 -10.39 -16.87
CA TYR A 112 1.32 -10.26 -16.91
C TYR A 112 0.91 -8.86 -16.49
N ARG A 113 0.18 -8.15 -17.36
CA ARG A 113 -0.53 -6.93 -16.96
C ARG A 113 -1.75 -7.35 -16.17
N MET A 114 -1.90 -6.80 -14.98
CA MET A 114 -2.99 -7.14 -14.07
C MET A 114 -4.18 -6.19 -14.28
N GLY A 115 -5.39 -6.73 -14.36
CA GLY A 115 -6.56 -5.97 -14.83
C GLY A 115 -7.87 -6.73 -14.73
N TRP A 116 -8.89 -6.37 -15.54
CA TRP A 116 -10.18 -7.09 -15.56
C TRP A 116 -10.18 -8.28 -16.53
N TYR A 117 -9.96 -8.04 -17.83
CA TYR A 117 -9.93 -9.03 -18.91
C TYR A 117 -11.01 -10.13 -18.82
N GLY A 118 -12.28 -9.72 -18.66
CA GLY A 118 -13.40 -10.67 -18.57
C GLY A 118 -13.39 -11.56 -17.31
N GLY A 119 -12.66 -11.16 -16.27
CA GLY A 119 -12.53 -11.89 -15.01
C GLY A 119 -11.27 -12.77 -14.91
N ALA A 120 -10.47 -12.88 -15.96
CA ALA A 120 -9.20 -13.61 -15.95
C ALA A 120 -8.12 -12.93 -15.07
N LYS A 121 -8.27 -11.62 -14.86
CA LYS A 121 -7.43 -10.76 -14.02
C LYS A 121 -5.96 -10.59 -14.40
N GLY A 122 -5.54 -11.18 -15.51
CA GLY A 122 -4.21 -10.96 -16.07
C GLY A 122 -4.21 -11.16 -17.58
N ARG A 123 -3.34 -10.45 -18.27
CA ARG A 123 -3.03 -10.66 -19.68
C ARG A 123 -1.53 -10.85 -19.83
N GLU A 124 -1.11 -11.91 -20.51
CA GLU A 124 0.29 -12.06 -20.89
C GLU A 124 0.65 -10.97 -21.91
N VAL A 125 1.66 -10.17 -21.60
CA VAL A 125 2.13 -9.10 -22.49
C VAL A 125 3.48 -9.39 -23.11
N TRP A 126 4.26 -10.26 -22.46
CA TRP A 126 5.63 -10.53 -22.84
C TRP A 126 6.15 -11.79 -22.16
N LYS A 127 7.07 -12.47 -22.83
CA LYS A 127 7.82 -13.61 -22.28
C LYS A 127 9.26 -13.57 -22.78
N SER A 128 10.19 -13.79 -21.86
CA SER A 128 11.62 -13.86 -22.19
C SER A 128 11.97 -15.15 -22.94
N ALA A 129 13.10 -15.12 -23.66
CA ALA A 129 13.83 -16.36 -23.93
C ALA A 129 14.31 -17.00 -22.62
N ARG A 130 14.71 -18.28 -22.67
CA ARG A 130 15.33 -18.94 -21.52
C ARG A 130 16.62 -18.21 -21.13
N VAL A 131 16.72 -17.81 -19.87
CA VAL A 131 17.89 -17.15 -19.28
C VAL A 131 18.70 -18.20 -18.51
N PRO A 132 20.05 -18.22 -18.64
CA PRO A 132 20.89 -19.07 -17.80
C PRO A 132 20.67 -18.80 -16.32
N GLY A 133 20.48 -19.86 -15.54
CA GLY A 133 20.25 -19.78 -14.10
C GLY A 133 21.56 -19.70 -13.34
N ALA A 134 21.59 -18.92 -12.27
CA ALA A 134 22.72 -18.85 -11.36
C ALA A 134 22.21 -18.66 -9.93
N LYS A 135 22.81 -19.38 -8.99
CA LYS A 135 22.60 -19.12 -7.56
C LYS A 135 23.44 -17.90 -7.17
N GLN A 136 22.76 -16.84 -6.75
CA GLN A 136 23.40 -15.60 -6.30
C GLN A 136 23.80 -15.69 -4.81
N PRO A 137 24.64 -14.76 -4.30
CA PRO A 137 25.03 -14.73 -2.89
C PRO A 137 23.86 -14.70 -1.91
N ALA A 138 24.12 -15.12 -0.67
CA ALA A 138 23.17 -15.05 0.42
C ALA A 138 22.81 -13.58 0.77
N PRO A 139 21.66 -13.32 1.43
CA PRO A 139 21.30 -12.00 1.92
C PRO A 139 22.39 -11.41 2.83
N VAL A 140 22.60 -10.10 2.74
CA VAL A 140 23.45 -9.32 3.64
C VAL A 140 22.56 -8.59 4.65
N VAL A 141 23.02 -8.48 5.89
CA VAL A 141 22.32 -7.76 6.97
C VAL A 141 23.25 -6.68 7.53
N ASP A 142 22.88 -5.42 7.34
CA ASP A 142 23.60 -4.28 7.89
C ASP A 142 23.44 -4.23 9.41
N ALA A 143 24.56 -4.27 10.14
CA ALA A 143 24.57 -4.22 11.59
C ALA A 143 23.98 -2.90 12.12
N GLY A 144 23.31 -2.97 13.27
CA GLY A 144 22.77 -1.81 13.99
C GLY A 144 21.35 -1.41 13.55
N VAL A 145 21.07 -1.40 12.25
CA VAL A 145 19.73 -1.12 11.69
C VAL A 145 19.04 -2.36 11.12
N ASN A 146 19.74 -3.49 11.05
CA ASN A 146 19.29 -4.79 10.56
C ASN A 146 18.64 -4.72 9.16
N THR A 147 19.18 -3.86 8.30
CA THR A 147 18.72 -3.74 6.92
C THR A 147 19.17 -4.94 6.13
N VAL A 148 18.20 -5.66 5.57
CA VAL A 148 18.48 -6.77 4.67
C VAL A 148 18.51 -6.26 3.24
N HIS A 149 19.53 -6.65 2.47
CA HIS A 149 19.60 -6.41 1.03
C HIS A 149 20.26 -7.60 0.29
N ALA A 150 20.07 -7.64 -1.02
CA ALA A 150 20.67 -8.61 -1.91
C ALA A 150 21.67 -7.91 -2.84
N ASP A 151 22.95 -8.28 -2.76
CA ASP A 151 24.00 -7.74 -3.63
C ASP A 151 24.15 -8.59 -4.90
N TRP A 152 23.01 -8.85 -5.56
CA TRP A 152 22.95 -9.71 -6.73
C TRP A 152 23.40 -8.97 -7.99
N LYS A 153 23.87 -9.74 -8.97
CA LYS A 153 24.14 -9.20 -10.31
C LYS A 153 22.87 -9.24 -11.16
N PRO A 154 22.64 -8.26 -12.06
CA PRO A 154 21.48 -8.27 -12.95
C PRO A 154 21.51 -9.52 -13.84
N SER A 155 20.35 -10.15 -14.04
CA SER A 155 20.19 -11.38 -14.81
C SER A 155 19.52 -11.13 -16.17
N LEU A 156 18.61 -10.17 -16.25
CA LEU A 156 17.83 -9.89 -17.46
C LEU A 156 17.41 -8.41 -17.50
N ALA A 157 17.60 -7.75 -18.65
CA ALA A 157 16.99 -6.46 -18.92
C ALA A 157 15.60 -6.66 -19.54
N VAL A 158 14.62 -5.87 -19.12
CA VAL A 158 13.23 -5.94 -19.57
C VAL A 158 12.83 -4.59 -20.14
N SER A 159 12.47 -4.59 -21.42
CA SER A 159 11.94 -3.41 -22.10
C SER A 159 10.42 -3.35 -21.99
N THR A 160 9.88 -2.16 -21.73
CA THR A 160 8.43 -1.91 -21.62
C THR A 160 7.86 -1.13 -22.82
N ALA A 161 8.59 -1.09 -23.96
CA ALA A 161 8.23 -0.30 -25.15
C ALA A 161 6.77 -0.43 -25.59
N ASP A 162 6.22 -1.64 -25.56
CA ASP A 162 4.85 -1.94 -26.00
C ASP A 162 3.88 -2.21 -24.83
N TRP A 163 4.29 -1.90 -23.60
CA TRP A 163 3.50 -2.18 -22.41
C TRP A 163 2.60 -0.98 -22.09
N PRO A 164 1.27 -1.17 -22.00
CA PRO A 164 0.41 -0.12 -21.50
C PRO A 164 0.68 0.15 -20.01
N GLU A 165 0.30 1.31 -19.53
CA GLU A 165 0.35 1.59 -18.09
C GLU A 165 -0.53 0.63 -17.29
N GLY A 166 -0.10 0.31 -16.06
CA GLY A 166 -0.72 -0.73 -15.25
C GLY A 166 0.18 -1.28 -14.17
N SER A 167 -0.40 -2.10 -13.29
CA SER A 167 0.37 -2.96 -12.39
C SER A 167 0.71 -4.28 -13.09
N TYR A 168 1.94 -4.74 -12.93
CA TYR A 168 2.47 -5.95 -13.58
C TYR A 168 2.99 -6.95 -12.56
N LEU A 169 2.79 -8.23 -12.85
CA LEU A 169 3.49 -9.32 -12.19
C LEU A 169 4.37 -10.05 -13.20
N LEU A 170 5.67 -10.10 -12.93
CA LEU A 170 6.60 -10.93 -13.67
C LEU A 170 6.71 -12.28 -12.97
N LEU A 171 6.20 -13.34 -13.60
CA LEU A 171 6.35 -14.71 -13.13
C LEU A 171 7.72 -15.23 -13.57
N LEU A 172 8.62 -15.44 -12.62
CA LEU A 172 9.90 -16.11 -12.82
C LEU A 172 9.67 -17.62 -12.70
N ALA A 173 9.85 -18.39 -13.77
CA ALA A 173 9.66 -19.84 -13.78
C ALA A 173 10.99 -20.54 -14.08
N SER A 174 11.48 -21.34 -13.13
CA SER A 174 12.70 -22.13 -13.25
C SER A 174 12.49 -23.39 -14.09
N ASP A 175 13.57 -23.93 -14.67
CA ASP A 175 13.56 -25.22 -15.36
C ASP A 175 13.19 -26.40 -14.44
N ALA A 176 13.31 -26.21 -13.11
CA ALA A 176 12.87 -27.18 -12.10
C ALA A 176 11.35 -27.15 -11.87
N GLY A 177 10.62 -26.26 -12.54
CA GLY A 177 9.17 -26.13 -12.48
C GLY A 177 8.64 -25.27 -11.33
N PHE A 178 9.52 -24.71 -10.49
CA PHE A 178 9.13 -23.75 -9.44
C PHE A 178 9.13 -22.32 -9.96
N SER A 179 8.35 -21.45 -9.32
CA SER A 179 8.20 -20.06 -9.73
C SER A 179 7.91 -19.09 -8.58
N THR A 180 8.20 -17.81 -8.79
CA THR A 180 7.81 -16.70 -7.91
C THR A 180 7.46 -15.44 -8.72
N TYR A 181 6.90 -14.41 -8.08
CA TYR A 181 6.64 -13.13 -8.72
C TYR A 181 7.66 -12.04 -8.41
N VAL A 182 7.79 -11.10 -9.35
CA VAL A 182 8.35 -9.77 -9.13
C VAL A 182 7.31 -8.73 -9.57
N PRO A 183 6.77 -7.90 -8.67
CA PRO A 183 5.84 -6.85 -9.02
C PRO A 183 6.58 -5.61 -9.56
N VAL A 184 6.04 -4.98 -10.60
CA VAL A 184 6.50 -3.70 -11.15
C VAL A 184 5.29 -2.89 -11.59
N THR A 185 5.32 -1.58 -11.40
CA THR A 185 4.27 -0.68 -11.92
C THR A 185 4.78 0.05 -13.17
N VAL A 186 4.07 -0.08 -14.29
CA VAL A 186 4.26 0.83 -15.42
C VAL A 186 3.40 2.06 -15.13
N ARG A 187 4.02 3.08 -14.53
CA ARG A 187 3.33 4.26 -14.00
C ARG A 187 2.85 5.17 -15.12
N SER A 188 1.73 5.82 -14.90
CA SER A 188 1.16 6.75 -15.86
C SER A 188 1.98 8.04 -15.99
N GLY A 189 1.99 8.62 -17.19
CA GLY A 189 2.71 9.87 -17.45
C GLY A 189 2.02 11.12 -16.86
N GLN A 190 0.68 11.09 -16.77
CA GLN A 190 -0.14 12.11 -16.13
C GLN A 190 -1.49 11.51 -15.68
N ALA A 191 -2.07 12.09 -14.64
CA ALA A 191 -3.34 11.66 -14.05
C ALA A 191 -4.52 12.63 -14.30
N ARG A 192 -4.33 13.72 -15.04
CA ARG A 192 -5.36 14.75 -15.23
C ARG A 192 -6.70 14.15 -15.70
N GLY A 193 -7.76 14.37 -14.91
CA GLY A 193 -9.11 13.88 -15.18
C GLY A 193 -9.31 12.37 -14.98
N ARG A 194 -8.35 11.69 -14.33
CA ARG A 194 -8.32 10.23 -14.16
C ARG A 194 -8.33 9.85 -12.69
N THR A 195 -8.69 8.60 -12.42
CA THR A 195 -8.65 7.99 -11.09
C THR A 195 -7.32 7.27 -10.90
N VAL A 196 -6.45 7.77 -10.04
CA VAL A 196 -5.18 7.12 -9.73
C VAL A 196 -5.41 5.95 -8.77
N LEU A 197 -4.95 4.76 -9.15
CA LEU A 197 -4.81 3.60 -8.27
C LEU A 197 -3.37 3.57 -7.77
N LEU A 198 -3.19 3.75 -6.46
CA LEU A 198 -1.88 3.90 -5.82
C LEU A 198 -1.43 2.58 -5.16
N ASN A 199 -0.41 1.92 -5.72
CA ASN A 199 0.15 0.70 -5.11
C ASN A 199 0.97 1.04 -3.86
N ALA A 200 0.70 0.36 -2.74
CA ALA A 200 1.26 0.64 -1.41
C ALA A 200 2.62 -0.07 -1.18
N VAL A 201 3.59 0.19 -2.05
CA VAL A 201 4.85 -0.53 -2.11
C VAL A 201 5.76 -0.30 -0.89
N THR A 202 5.63 0.83 -0.17
CA THR A 202 6.33 1.05 1.11
C THR A 202 5.81 0.11 2.18
N THR A 203 4.50 -0.10 2.26
CA THR A 203 3.87 -1.09 3.14
C THR A 203 4.29 -2.50 2.76
N TRP A 204 4.36 -2.82 1.47
CA TRP A 204 4.85 -4.14 1.06
C TRP A 204 6.26 -4.41 1.58
N GLN A 205 7.17 -3.42 1.51
CA GLN A 205 8.53 -3.59 2.05
C GLN A 205 8.60 -3.60 3.57
N ALA A 206 7.76 -2.82 4.25
CA ALA A 206 7.69 -2.79 5.70
C ALA A 206 7.41 -4.18 6.30
N TYR A 207 6.58 -4.98 5.61
CA TYR A 207 6.20 -6.33 6.01
C TYR A 207 7.02 -7.44 5.35
N ASN A 208 7.87 -7.13 4.38
CA ASN A 208 8.67 -8.13 3.66
C ASN A 208 9.76 -8.74 4.55
N GLU A 209 9.57 -10.00 4.98
CA GLU A 209 10.48 -10.75 5.85
C GLU A 209 11.55 -11.54 5.07
N TRP A 210 11.74 -11.24 3.78
CA TRP A 210 12.84 -11.82 3.03
C TRP A 210 14.19 -11.53 3.72
N GLY A 211 14.98 -12.58 3.92
CA GLY A 211 16.24 -12.54 4.68
C GLY A 211 16.09 -12.38 6.20
N GLY A 212 14.89 -12.63 6.74
CA GLY A 212 14.65 -12.82 8.16
C GLY A 212 14.42 -11.54 8.97
N HIS A 213 14.36 -10.38 8.32
CA HIS A 213 14.04 -9.11 8.98
C HIS A 213 13.07 -8.27 8.17
N ASN A 214 12.13 -7.63 8.87
CA ASN A 214 11.28 -6.56 8.37
C ASN A 214 11.08 -5.52 9.48
N LEU A 215 10.20 -4.53 9.30
CA LEU A 215 10.01 -3.50 10.33
C LEU A 215 9.29 -4.01 11.60
N TYR A 216 8.89 -5.27 11.68
CA TYR A 216 8.20 -5.88 12.82
C TYR A 216 8.94 -7.08 13.43
N ASN A 217 9.65 -7.84 12.61
CA ASN A 217 10.22 -9.14 12.94
C ASN A 217 11.73 -9.13 12.72
N GLY A 218 12.42 -9.82 13.62
CA GLY A 218 13.79 -10.31 13.45
C GLY A 218 13.91 -11.70 14.11
N PRO A 219 15.07 -12.35 14.00
CA PRO A 219 15.29 -13.72 14.48
C PRO A 219 15.06 -13.95 15.98
N LYS A 220 15.09 -12.91 16.81
CA LYS A 220 14.93 -13.00 18.27
C LYS A 220 13.56 -12.49 18.71
N ASP A 221 13.32 -11.19 18.62
CA ASP A 221 12.12 -10.52 19.12
C ASP A 221 11.97 -9.11 18.53
N TYR A 222 10.97 -8.34 18.96
CA TYR A 222 10.74 -7.00 18.40
C TYR A 222 11.96 -6.06 18.48
N SER A 223 12.88 -6.27 19.42
CA SER A 223 14.09 -5.46 19.54
C SER A 223 15.08 -5.67 18.40
N ASP A 224 15.03 -6.81 17.70
CA ASP A 224 15.93 -7.14 16.59
C ASP A 224 15.31 -6.99 15.20
N ARG A 225 14.10 -6.40 15.09
CA ARG A 225 13.51 -5.95 13.82
C ARG A 225 14.44 -5.03 13.01
N ALA A 226 14.19 -4.90 11.71
CA ALA A 226 14.81 -3.86 10.89
C ALA A 226 14.31 -2.45 11.29
N ARG A 227 15.19 -1.46 11.24
CA ARG A 227 14.85 -0.02 11.32
C ARG A 227 14.77 0.62 9.94
N ILE A 228 15.40 -0.02 8.95
CA ILE A 228 15.40 0.41 7.56
C ILE A 228 15.24 -0.84 6.71
N VAL A 229 14.30 -0.82 5.75
CA VAL A 229 14.09 -1.92 4.80
C VAL A 229 14.41 -1.47 3.38
N SER A 230 14.97 -2.37 2.58
CA SER A 230 15.42 -2.09 1.21
C SER A 230 14.45 -2.63 0.16
N PHE A 231 14.32 -1.93 -0.96
CA PHE A 231 13.71 -2.44 -2.19
C PHE A 231 14.68 -3.32 -3.00
N ASP A 232 15.96 -3.35 -2.64
CA ASP A 232 17.01 -4.13 -3.32
C ASP A 232 17.07 -5.57 -2.79
N ARG A 233 15.90 -6.21 -2.74
CA ARG A 233 15.72 -7.60 -2.30
C ARG A 233 14.41 -8.18 -2.82
N PRO A 234 14.31 -9.51 -2.99
CA PRO A 234 13.04 -10.16 -3.29
C PRO A 234 11.98 -9.92 -2.21
N TYR A 235 10.72 -10.03 -2.62
CA TYR A 235 9.60 -10.13 -1.68
C TYR A 235 9.44 -11.59 -1.23
N ASP A 236 9.07 -11.80 0.03
CA ASP A 236 8.80 -13.12 0.57
C ASP A 236 7.56 -13.82 -0.05
N SER A 237 7.29 -15.04 0.42
CA SER A 237 6.08 -15.80 0.07
C SER A 237 5.95 -16.04 -1.45
N SER A 238 4.96 -15.40 -2.09
CA SER A 238 4.74 -15.49 -3.53
C SER A 238 5.48 -14.43 -4.34
N GLY A 239 6.15 -13.49 -3.68
CA GLY A 239 6.72 -12.29 -4.28
C GLY A 239 5.70 -11.15 -4.48
N ALA A 240 4.40 -11.42 -4.37
CA ALA A 240 3.34 -10.43 -4.65
C ALA A 240 2.11 -10.55 -3.74
N SER A 241 2.26 -11.13 -2.54
CA SER A 241 1.12 -11.40 -1.64
C SER A 241 0.35 -10.12 -1.24
N GLY A 242 1.04 -8.99 -1.06
CA GLY A 242 0.42 -7.69 -0.79
C GLY A 242 -0.51 -7.27 -1.93
N PHE A 243 0.04 -7.16 -3.14
CA PHE A 243 -0.71 -6.82 -4.34
C PHE A 243 -1.92 -7.74 -4.59
N LEU A 244 -1.71 -9.07 -4.56
CA LEU A 244 -2.74 -10.04 -4.89
C LEU A 244 -3.97 -9.98 -3.98
N ASN A 245 -3.77 -9.66 -2.70
CA ASN A 245 -4.84 -9.67 -1.69
C ASN A 245 -5.42 -8.29 -1.42
N MET A 246 -4.59 -7.25 -1.43
CA MET A 246 -4.97 -5.90 -0.99
C MET A 246 -5.21 -4.92 -2.13
N GLU A 247 -4.92 -5.29 -3.39
CA GLU A 247 -4.89 -4.33 -4.50
C GLU A 247 -5.59 -4.84 -5.76
N LEU A 248 -5.24 -6.04 -6.22
CA LEU A 248 -5.78 -6.64 -7.44
C LEU A 248 -7.32 -6.66 -7.51
N PRO A 249 -8.06 -6.95 -6.42
CA PRO A 249 -9.53 -6.91 -6.47
C PRO A 249 -10.08 -5.54 -6.86
N LEU A 250 -9.47 -4.44 -6.38
CA LEU A 250 -9.89 -3.09 -6.75
C LEU A 250 -9.45 -2.73 -8.16
N VAL A 251 -8.23 -3.08 -8.57
CA VAL A 251 -7.74 -2.85 -9.94
C VAL A 251 -8.69 -3.49 -10.96
N ALA A 252 -9.03 -4.76 -10.75
CA ALA A 252 -9.97 -5.47 -11.63
C ALA A 252 -11.39 -4.85 -11.60
N LEU A 253 -11.84 -4.36 -10.45
CA LEU A 253 -13.16 -3.71 -10.35
C LEU A 253 -13.20 -2.37 -11.10
N ALA A 254 -12.19 -1.52 -10.90
CA ALA A 254 -12.12 -0.20 -11.54
C ALA A 254 -12.03 -0.33 -13.06
N GLU A 255 -11.24 -1.29 -13.56
CA GLU A 255 -11.19 -1.57 -14.99
C GLU A 255 -12.49 -2.18 -15.52
N ARG A 256 -13.14 -3.10 -14.78
CA ARG A 256 -14.45 -3.66 -15.16
C ARG A 256 -15.50 -2.58 -15.37
N MET A 257 -15.45 -1.53 -14.55
CA MET A 257 -16.33 -0.38 -14.66
C MET A 257 -16.00 0.55 -15.85
N GLY A 258 -14.89 0.32 -16.56
CA GLY A 258 -14.45 1.16 -17.68
C GLY A 258 -14.01 2.56 -17.26
N LEU A 259 -13.58 2.74 -16.00
CA LEU A 259 -13.16 4.05 -15.50
C LEU A 259 -11.86 4.51 -16.16
N PRO A 260 -11.64 5.81 -16.37
CA PRO A 260 -10.35 6.32 -16.81
C PRO A 260 -9.33 6.23 -15.65
N VAL A 261 -8.72 5.05 -15.47
CA VAL A 261 -7.77 4.79 -14.37
C VAL A 261 -6.34 5.14 -14.75
N SER A 262 -5.57 5.70 -13.83
CA SER A 262 -4.14 5.97 -13.91
C SER A 262 -3.42 5.11 -12.86
N TYR A 263 -2.15 4.75 -13.08
CA TYR A 263 -1.39 3.88 -12.17
C TYR A 263 -0.17 4.60 -11.62
N ALA A 264 0.06 4.47 -10.32
CA ALA A 264 1.24 4.99 -9.63
C ALA A 264 1.55 4.15 -8.40
N THR A 265 2.74 4.34 -7.83
CA THR A 265 3.12 3.82 -6.51
C THR A 265 3.14 4.96 -5.49
N ASP A 266 3.05 4.64 -4.21
CA ASP A 266 3.24 5.62 -3.12
C ASP A 266 4.60 6.36 -3.20
N VAL A 267 5.65 5.71 -3.72
CA VAL A 267 6.95 6.32 -4.04
C VAL A 267 6.83 7.40 -5.13
N ASP A 268 5.96 7.19 -6.12
CA ASP A 268 5.69 8.21 -7.16
C ASP A 268 4.98 9.42 -6.57
N LEU A 269 4.07 9.22 -5.60
CA LEU A 269 3.41 10.30 -4.88
C LEU A 269 4.41 11.17 -4.11
N ASP A 270 5.50 10.60 -3.60
CA ASP A 270 6.61 11.37 -3.02
C ASP A 270 7.46 12.07 -4.09
N ALA A 271 7.78 11.37 -5.18
CA ALA A 271 8.84 11.76 -6.10
C ALA A 271 8.40 12.67 -7.26
N ASP A 272 7.15 12.59 -7.71
CA ASP A 272 6.67 13.23 -8.94
C ASP A 272 5.26 13.82 -8.75
N PRO A 273 5.09 14.86 -7.90
CA PRO A 273 3.77 15.46 -7.63
C PRO A 273 3.07 16.00 -8.89
N ALA A 274 3.85 16.43 -9.90
CA ALA A 274 3.33 16.96 -11.16
C ALA A 274 2.51 15.91 -11.94
N MET A 275 2.85 14.62 -11.83
CA MET A 275 2.09 13.54 -12.45
C MET A 275 0.63 13.49 -11.98
N PHE A 276 0.37 13.88 -10.73
CA PHE A 276 -0.95 13.81 -10.09
C PHE A 276 -1.81 15.05 -10.34
N GLU A 277 -1.26 16.10 -10.95
CA GLU A 277 -1.95 17.38 -11.12
C GLU A 277 -3.27 17.21 -11.89
N GLY A 278 -4.35 17.70 -11.28
CA GLY A 278 -5.70 17.64 -11.85
C GLY A 278 -6.30 16.24 -11.91
N ALA A 279 -5.77 15.26 -11.17
CA ALA A 279 -6.43 13.97 -11.01
C ALA A 279 -7.88 14.13 -10.52
N ALA A 280 -8.80 13.30 -11.01
CA ALA A 280 -10.17 13.30 -10.52
C ALA A 280 -10.24 12.69 -9.10
N ALA A 281 -9.44 11.64 -8.88
CA ALA A 281 -9.28 11.01 -7.59
C ALA A 281 -7.93 10.30 -7.42
N VAL A 282 -7.49 10.15 -6.18
CA VAL A 282 -6.39 9.26 -5.78
C VAL A 282 -6.95 8.25 -4.77
N ILE A 283 -6.77 6.97 -5.07
CA ILE A 283 -7.34 5.86 -4.28
C ILE A 283 -6.21 5.05 -3.67
N THR A 284 -6.14 5.03 -2.34
CA THR A 284 -5.30 4.11 -1.60
C THR A 284 -6.02 2.77 -1.39
N LEU A 285 -5.24 1.70 -1.35
CA LEU A 285 -5.75 0.33 -1.47
C LEU A 285 -5.94 -0.31 -0.08
N GLY A 286 -5.96 -1.64 0.01
CA GLY A 286 -6.46 -2.36 1.20
C GLY A 286 -5.66 -2.16 2.49
N HIS A 287 -4.39 -1.73 2.42
CA HIS A 287 -3.55 -1.44 3.57
C HIS A 287 -2.34 -0.58 3.17
N ASP A 288 -2.40 0.73 3.47
CA ASP A 288 -1.42 1.73 3.04
C ASP A 288 -0.85 2.50 4.25
N GLU A 289 -0.10 1.79 5.08
CA GLU A 289 0.35 2.20 6.42
C GLU A 289 1.51 3.21 6.42
N TYR A 290 2.46 3.12 5.49
CA TYR A 290 3.78 3.78 5.59
C TYR A 290 3.93 4.99 4.66
N TRP A 291 3.87 6.19 5.20
CA TRP A 291 3.82 7.44 4.44
C TRP A 291 4.94 8.41 4.83
N SER A 292 5.60 9.00 3.84
CA SER A 292 6.55 10.10 4.05
C SER A 292 5.85 11.44 4.23
N THR A 293 6.57 12.45 4.73
CA THR A 293 6.11 13.84 4.71
C THR A 293 5.71 14.28 3.30
N GLY A 294 6.54 14.02 2.28
CA GLY A 294 6.27 14.40 0.89
C GLY A 294 4.97 13.80 0.35
N MET A 295 4.76 12.50 0.54
CA MET A 295 3.50 11.83 0.13
C MET A 295 2.28 12.49 0.76
N ARG A 296 2.36 12.78 2.06
CA ARG A 296 1.24 13.32 2.82
C ARG A 296 0.93 14.76 2.43
N GLU A 297 1.95 15.59 2.24
CA GLU A 297 1.80 16.97 1.80
C GLU A 297 1.23 17.03 0.38
N HIS A 298 1.73 16.20 -0.53
CA HIS A 298 1.20 16.15 -1.90
C HIS A 298 -0.26 15.66 -1.94
N ALA A 299 -0.63 14.62 -1.19
CA ALA A 299 -2.04 14.19 -1.10
C ALA A 299 -2.95 15.29 -0.54
N THR A 300 -2.47 16.01 0.47
CA THR A 300 -3.20 17.15 1.07
C THR A 300 -3.38 18.27 0.05
N ALA A 301 -2.33 18.63 -0.70
CA ALA A 301 -2.40 19.65 -1.75
C ALA A 301 -3.35 19.25 -2.91
N LEU A 302 -3.35 17.98 -3.31
CA LEU A 302 -4.29 17.45 -4.31
C LEU A 302 -5.74 17.58 -3.81
N ARG A 303 -6.02 17.20 -2.56
CA ARG A 303 -7.34 17.39 -1.94
C ARG A 303 -7.75 18.86 -1.98
N ASP A 304 -6.85 19.74 -1.60
CA ASP A 304 -7.12 21.18 -1.48
C ASP A 304 -7.25 21.88 -2.84
N THR A 305 -6.92 21.18 -3.94
CA THR A 305 -7.10 21.65 -5.33
C THR A 305 -8.20 20.93 -6.09
N GLY A 306 -8.99 20.07 -5.44
CA GLY A 306 -10.22 19.49 -5.98
C GLY A 306 -10.17 17.99 -6.28
N THR A 307 -9.03 17.33 -6.08
CA THR A 307 -8.89 15.87 -6.24
C THR A 307 -9.57 15.14 -5.09
N ASN A 308 -10.42 14.16 -5.37
CA ASN A 308 -11.00 13.32 -4.31
C ASN A 308 -9.97 12.31 -3.77
N LEU A 309 -10.02 11.99 -2.48
CA LEU A 309 -9.18 10.94 -1.89
C LEU A 309 -10.03 9.80 -1.34
N ALA A 310 -9.69 8.55 -1.63
CA ALA A 310 -10.33 7.41 -0.97
C ALA A 310 -9.29 6.53 -0.30
N PHE A 311 -9.57 6.15 0.95
CA PHE A 311 -8.78 5.21 1.73
C PHE A 311 -9.61 3.94 1.93
N LEU A 312 -9.34 2.90 1.12
CA LEU A 312 -10.14 1.67 1.11
C LEU A 312 -9.59 0.58 2.05
N GLY A 313 -8.96 1.02 3.14
CA GLY A 313 -8.37 0.17 4.16
C GLY A 313 -8.61 0.70 5.59
N ALA A 314 -7.83 0.19 6.53
CA ALA A 314 -7.60 0.77 7.84
C ALA A 314 -6.09 0.92 8.05
N ASN A 315 -5.71 1.64 9.10
CA ASN A 315 -4.30 1.90 9.41
C ASN A 315 -3.58 2.59 8.26
N ALA A 316 -4.34 3.37 7.49
CA ALA A 316 -3.80 4.18 6.42
C ALA A 316 -3.06 5.39 7.00
N VAL A 317 -1.88 5.69 6.44
CA VAL A 317 -1.08 6.86 6.83
C VAL A 317 -0.69 6.83 8.32
N ASN A 318 -0.56 5.66 8.95
CA ASN A 318 -0.26 5.57 10.39
C ASN A 318 1.22 5.77 10.71
N ARG A 319 2.12 5.21 9.90
CA ARG A 319 3.57 5.27 10.13
C ARG A 319 4.20 6.38 9.32
N HIS A 320 4.96 7.23 10.00
CA HIS A 320 5.86 8.15 9.33
C HIS A 320 7.13 7.41 8.88
N ILE A 321 7.49 7.58 7.60
CA ILE A 321 8.73 7.07 7.02
C ILE A 321 9.57 8.18 6.41
N ARG A 322 10.84 7.88 6.22
CA ARG A 322 11.72 8.62 5.31
C ARG A 322 12.23 7.71 4.22
N PHE A 323 12.64 8.30 3.11
CA PHE A 323 13.31 7.59 2.03
C PHE A 323 14.83 7.74 2.12
N GLY A 324 15.55 6.66 1.81
CA GLY A 324 16.99 6.67 1.60
C GLY A 324 17.37 6.16 0.21
N ARG A 325 18.66 6.24 -0.13
CA ARG A 325 19.20 5.81 -1.43
C ARG A 325 20.12 4.60 -1.30
N THR A 326 20.29 3.88 -2.40
CA THR A 326 21.30 2.83 -2.57
C THR A 326 22.07 3.07 -3.88
N ALA A 327 22.99 2.16 -4.23
CA ALA A 327 23.65 2.19 -5.53
C ALA A 327 22.67 2.00 -6.71
N LEU A 328 21.47 1.47 -6.48
CA LEU A 328 20.44 1.31 -7.51
C LEU A 328 19.58 2.57 -7.73
N GLY A 329 19.66 3.57 -6.84
CA GLY A 329 19.02 4.87 -7.01
C GLY A 329 18.50 5.49 -5.71
N ASP A 330 17.81 6.63 -5.85
CA ASP A 330 17.09 7.27 -4.74
C ASP A 330 15.80 6.49 -4.38
N ARG A 331 15.29 6.70 -3.15
CA ARG A 331 14.07 6.08 -2.61
C ARG A 331 14.06 4.55 -2.68
N ARG A 332 15.26 3.96 -2.54
CA ARG A 332 15.47 2.51 -2.48
C ARG A 332 15.47 1.95 -1.06
N LEU A 333 15.46 2.82 -0.05
CA LEU A 333 15.32 2.46 1.37
C LEU A 333 14.08 3.11 1.96
N VAL A 334 13.36 2.38 2.81
CA VAL A 334 12.28 2.89 3.68
C VAL A 334 12.79 2.87 5.12
N VAL A 335 12.95 4.06 5.70
CA VAL A 335 13.46 4.29 7.06
C VAL A 335 12.28 4.43 8.02
N CYS A 336 12.22 3.59 9.05
CA CYS A 336 11.22 3.64 10.09
C CYS A 336 11.72 3.03 11.41
N TYR A 337 12.05 3.89 12.37
CA TYR A 337 12.51 3.46 13.70
C TYR A 337 11.36 3.01 14.61
N LYS A 338 10.11 3.36 14.27
CA LYS A 338 8.87 3.15 15.05
C LYS A 338 8.81 3.88 16.40
N SER A 339 9.87 4.57 16.77
CA SER A 339 10.01 5.32 18.01
C SER A 339 10.93 6.51 17.74
N ALA A 340 10.47 7.72 18.05
CA ALA A 340 11.32 8.90 17.97
C ALA A 340 12.53 8.81 18.91
N ALA A 341 12.44 8.06 20.01
CA ALA A 341 13.55 7.89 20.95
C ALA A 341 14.70 7.03 20.36
N GLU A 342 14.39 6.13 19.41
CA GLU A 342 15.40 5.33 18.70
C GLU A 342 15.94 6.05 17.44
N ASP A 343 15.20 7.02 16.91
CA ASP A 343 15.52 7.66 15.63
C ASP A 343 16.59 8.75 15.79
N PRO A 344 17.78 8.62 15.16
CA PRO A 344 18.81 9.66 15.18
C PRO A 344 18.32 11.02 14.67
N MET A 345 17.33 11.02 13.77
CA MET A 345 16.73 12.25 13.23
C MET A 345 16.06 13.11 14.30
N ARG A 346 15.78 12.55 15.48
CA ARG A 346 15.25 13.33 16.62
C ARG A 346 16.17 14.47 17.05
N ALA A 347 17.47 14.36 16.83
CA ALA A 347 18.42 15.42 17.16
C ALA A 347 18.47 16.53 16.08
N ASP A 348 18.35 16.14 14.81
CA ASP A 348 18.56 17.03 13.66
C ASP A 348 17.27 17.71 13.20
N ASP A 349 16.20 16.92 13.00
CA ASP A 349 14.88 17.39 12.64
C ASP A 349 13.80 16.51 13.31
N PRO A 350 13.33 16.89 14.52
CA PRO A 350 12.31 16.15 15.24
C PRO A 350 11.02 15.91 14.42
N ALA A 351 10.68 16.80 13.48
CA ALA A 351 9.48 16.65 12.66
C ALA A 351 9.57 15.47 11.68
N GLU A 352 10.79 15.02 11.39
CA GLU A 352 11.14 13.94 10.48
C GLU A 352 11.47 12.62 11.20
N THR A 353 11.15 12.53 12.50
CA THR A 353 11.22 11.27 13.25
C THR A 353 10.18 10.26 12.79
N THR A 354 10.59 9.00 12.65
CA THR A 354 9.83 7.96 11.95
C THR A 354 9.08 7.01 12.89
N GLN A 355 8.02 7.52 13.51
CA GLN A 355 7.10 6.80 14.40
C GLN A 355 5.65 6.98 13.93
N ASP A 356 4.66 6.70 14.78
CA ASP A 356 3.27 6.99 14.42
C ASP A 356 3.06 8.49 14.23
N TRP A 357 2.36 8.85 13.16
CA TRP A 357 2.09 10.24 12.77
C TRP A 357 1.43 11.06 13.88
N ARG A 358 0.65 10.43 14.75
CA ARG A 358 -0.05 11.05 15.88
C ARG A 358 0.85 11.40 17.08
N LEU A 359 2.04 10.81 17.19
CA LEU A 359 2.87 10.89 18.39
C LEU A 359 3.85 12.08 18.36
N PRO A 360 4.19 12.65 19.54
CA PRO A 360 5.17 13.73 19.65
C PRO A 360 6.58 13.22 19.29
N PRO A 361 7.43 14.01 18.63
CA PRO A 361 7.56 15.45 18.88
C PRO A 361 6.77 16.35 17.94
N HIS A 362 6.27 15.83 16.81
CA HIS A 362 5.48 16.60 15.85
C HIS A 362 4.20 15.84 15.48
N SER A 363 3.22 15.89 16.39
CA SER A 363 1.94 15.20 16.25
C SER A 363 1.13 15.77 15.09
N ARG A 364 0.96 14.97 14.05
CA ARG A 364 0.07 15.21 12.91
C ARG A 364 -0.77 13.93 12.70
N PRO A 365 -1.79 13.63 13.50
CA PRO A 365 -2.53 12.37 13.37
C PRO A 365 -3.21 12.23 12.01
N GLU A 366 -3.47 10.98 11.66
CA GLU A 366 -3.93 10.50 10.36
C GLU A 366 -5.29 11.13 10.01
N ASN A 367 -6.18 11.25 11.01
CA ASN A 367 -7.55 11.75 10.83
C ASN A 367 -7.64 13.18 10.28
N VAL A 368 -6.60 14.01 10.38
CA VAL A 368 -6.57 15.33 9.73
C VAL A 368 -6.54 15.25 8.21
N LEU A 369 -6.22 14.07 7.66
CA LEU A 369 -6.28 13.75 6.23
C LEU A 369 -7.37 12.71 5.93
N THR A 370 -7.45 11.63 6.70
CA THR A 370 -8.31 10.47 6.39
C THR A 370 -9.72 10.57 7.00
N GLY A 371 -9.95 11.45 7.98
CA GLY A 371 -11.19 11.56 8.75
C GLY A 371 -11.34 10.55 9.91
N THR A 372 -10.54 9.48 9.91
CA THR A 372 -10.49 8.40 10.92
C THR A 372 -9.04 8.02 11.20
N TYR A 373 -8.72 7.40 12.34
CA TYR A 373 -7.38 6.83 12.50
C TYR A 373 -7.37 5.50 13.24
N TYR A 374 -6.30 4.73 13.05
CA TYR A 374 -6.12 3.37 13.54
C TYR A 374 -6.25 3.26 15.05
N GLN A 375 -7.04 2.28 15.50
CA GLN A 375 -7.19 1.99 16.92
C GLN A 375 -6.41 0.75 17.33
N CYS A 376 -6.69 -0.40 16.70
CA CYS A 376 -6.23 -1.67 17.27
C CYS A 376 -6.24 -2.84 16.27
N PHE A 377 -5.39 -3.82 16.60
CA PHE A 377 -5.30 -5.14 16.01
C PHE A 377 -5.17 -6.19 17.14
N PRO A 378 -5.74 -7.40 17.00
CA PRO A 378 -6.69 -7.81 15.98
C PRO A 378 -8.13 -7.42 16.34
N GLY A 379 -8.86 -6.86 15.38
CA GLY A 379 -10.30 -6.64 15.42
C GLY A 379 -11.05 -7.58 14.47
N ASN A 380 -12.25 -8.00 14.86
CA ASN A 380 -13.13 -8.79 13.99
C ASN A 380 -14.59 -8.52 14.35
N ALA A 381 -15.30 -7.78 13.50
CA ALA A 381 -16.70 -7.43 13.71
C ALA A 381 -17.47 -7.33 12.40
N ALA A 382 -18.78 -7.14 12.51
CA ALA A 382 -19.60 -6.75 11.38
C ALA A 382 -19.47 -5.25 11.12
N PHE A 383 -19.61 -4.83 9.87
CA PHE A 383 -19.79 -3.41 9.53
C PHE A 383 -21.26 -3.04 9.76
N VAL A 384 -21.52 -2.06 10.62
CA VAL A 384 -22.88 -1.63 11.00
C VAL A 384 -23.17 -0.24 10.46
N VAL A 385 -24.17 -0.14 9.59
CA VAL A 385 -24.57 1.11 8.92
C VAL A 385 -25.13 2.10 9.93
N TRP A 386 -24.53 3.30 9.96
CA TRP A 386 -24.96 4.41 10.80
C TRP A 386 -25.84 5.38 10.01
N ASP A 387 -25.34 5.87 8.87
CA ASP A 387 -26.08 6.79 8.01
C ASP A 387 -26.53 6.07 6.73
N PRO A 388 -27.75 5.49 6.69
CA PRO A 388 -28.23 4.76 5.52
C PRO A 388 -28.50 5.65 4.31
N ASP A 389 -28.70 6.96 4.52
CA ASP A 389 -29.03 7.92 3.45
C ASP A 389 -27.77 8.44 2.74
N ALA A 390 -26.59 7.98 3.15
CA ALA A 390 -25.33 8.31 2.49
C ALA A 390 -25.34 7.80 1.05
N TRP A 391 -25.00 8.66 0.08
CA TRP A 391 -25.06 8.33 -1.35
C TRP A 391 -24.20 7.12 -1.74
N MET A 392 -23.14 6.87 -0.97
CA MET A 392 -22.28 5.68 -1.10
C MET A 392 -23.06 4.38 -0.97
N PHE A 393 -24.14 4.36 -0.19
CA PHE A 393 -24.97 3.19 0.07
C PHE A 393 -26.17 3.06 -0.89
N ALA A 394 -26.29 3.94 -1.89
CA ALA A 394 -27.36 3.86 -2.88
C ALA A 394 -27.40 2.49 -3.57
N GLY A 395 -28.60 1.90 -3.70
CA GLY A 395 -28.79 0.60 -4.35
C GLY A 395 -28.38 -0.62 -3.50
N THR A 396 -27.83 -0.43 -2.30
CA THR A 396 -27.48 -1.56 -1.41
C THR A 396 -28.66 -2.15 -0.65
N GLY A 397 -29.75 -1.38 -0.50
CA GLY A 397 -30.88 -1.70 0.38
C GLY A 397 -30.56 -1.59 1.88
N ALA A 398 -29.38 -1.04 2.24
CA ALA A 398 -28.99 -0.85 3.63
C ALA A 398 -29.94 0.09 4.37
N GLN A 399 -30.20 -0.24 5.64
CA GLN A 399 -30.93 0.56 6.60
C GLN A 399 -30.03 0.86 7.79
N ARG A 400 -30.41 1.81 8.64
CA ARG A 400 -29.71 2.04 9.90
C ARG A 400 -29.67 0.75 10.71
N GLY A 401 -28.49 0.33 11.16
CA GLY A 401 -28.29 -0.92 11.86
C GLY A 401 -28.12 -2.16 10.97
N SER A 402 -28.24 -2.05 9.64
CA SER A 402 -27.84 -3.13 8.73
C SER A 402 -26.39 -3.54 9.03
N SER A 403 -26.16 -4.84 9.12
CA SER A 403 -24.93 -5.42 9.65
C SER A 403 -24.35 -6.41 8.65
N TYR A 404 -23.07 -6.23 8.30
CA TYR A 404 -22.36 -7.02 7.29
C TYR A 404 -21.21 -7.79 7.95
N LYS A 405 -21.42 -9.09 8.14
CA LYS A 405 -20.58 -9.96 8.95
C LYS A 405 -19.11 -9.94 8.49
N GLY A 406 -18.21 -9.75 9.45
CA GLY A 406 -16.77 -9.88 9.28
C GLY A 406 -16.12 -8.81 8.40
N LEU A 407 -16.89 -7.84 7.90
CA LEU A 407 -16.39 -6.79 7.03
C LEU A 407 -15.45 -5.82 7.76
N VAL A 408 -15.56 -5.73 9.09
CA VAL A 408 -14.58 -5.01 9.92
C VAL A 408 -13.50 -5.98 10.43
N GLY A 409 -12.26 -5.74 10.02
CA GLY A 409 -11.05 -6.40 10.50
C GLY A 409 -9.92 -6.40 9.46
N VAL A 410 -8.79 -7.05 9.68
CA VAL A 410 -8.27 -7.37 11.03
C VAL A 410 -7.82 -6.12 11.79
N GLU A 411 -7.73 -4.98 11.09
CA GLU A 411 -7.49 -3.66 11.64
C GLU A 411 -8.71 -2.77 11.35
N TYR A 412 -8.90 -1.77 12.21
CA TYR A 412 -9.99 -0.82 12.09
C TYR A 412 -9.58 0.57 12.56
N ASP A 413 -10.24 1.57 11.98
CA ASP A 413 -10.09 2.97 12.34
C ASP A 413 -11.36 3.48 13.04
N ARG A 414 -11.19 4.54 13.83
CA ARG A 414 -12.29 5.21 14.54
C ARG A 414 -12.31 6.69 14.21
N VAL A 415 -13.51 7.27 14.21
CA VAL A 415 -13.68 8.73 14.26
C VAL A 415 -13.43 9.18 15.70
N VAL A 416 -12.39 9.98 15.87
CA VAL A 416 -12.03 10.61 17.15
C VAL A 416 -12.20 12.11 17.02
N ARG A 417 -12.63 12.77 18.11
CA ARG A 417 -12.97 14.20 18.11
C ARG A 417 -11.81 15.12 18.50
N ASP A 418 -10.77 14.58 19.12
CA ASP A 418 -9.57 15.32 19.53
C ASP A 418 -8.30 14.54 19.15
N PRO A 419 -7.45 15.08 18.27
CA PRO A 419 -7.67 16.32 17.52
C PRO A 419 -8.81 16.17 16.50
N ALA A 420 -9.45 17.30 16.22
CA ALA A 420 -10.64 17.33 15.38
C ALA A 420 -10.32 16.95 13.93
N PRO A 421 -11.08 16.02 13.31
CA PRO A 421 -10.99 15.74 11.89
C PRO A 421 -11.59 16.88 11.07
N PRO A 422 -11.29 16.98 9.77
CA PRO A 422 -11.85 17.99 8.87
C PRO A 422 -13.39 17.98 8.89
N GLN A 423 -13.98 19.17 8.77
CA GLN A 423 -15.43 19.37 8.80
C GLN A 423 -15.96 19.92 7.46
N PRO A 424 -17.21 19.61 7.08
CA PRO A 424 -18.15 18.73 7.78
C PRO A 424 -17.79 17.23 7.67
N LEU A 425 -17.82 16.51 8.78
CA LEU A 425 -17.57 15.05 8.81
C LEU A 425 -18.88 14.25 8.95
N GLN A 426 -19.12 13.40 7.97
CA GLN A 426 -20.20 12.41 7.94
C GLN A 426 -19.66 11.03 8.33
N VAL A 427 -20.16 10.50 9.43
CA VAL A 427 -19.92 9.14 9.88
C VAL A 427 -20.91 8.22 9.18
N LEU A 428 -20.38 7.22 8.48
CA LEU A 428 -21.16 6.33 7.63
C LEU A 428 -21.51 5.02 8.34
N SER A 429 -20.61 4.56 9.21
CA SER A 429 -20.79 3.35 10.01
C SER A 429 -20.35 3.55 11.45
N HIS A 430 -20.93 2.76 12.34
CA HIS A 430 -20.59 2.74 13.76
C HIS A 430 -20.70 1.31 14.27
N SER A 431 -19.58 0.59 14.17
CA SER A 431 -19.53 -0.86 14.31
C SER A 431 -18.91 -1.24 15.65
N PRO A 432 -19.65 -1.88 16.58
CA PRO A 432 -19.08 -2.38 17.82
C PRO A 432 -17.98 -3.41 17.54
N VAL A 433 -16.81 -3.21 18.13
CA VAL A 433 -15.62 -4.07 18.00
C VAL A 433 -15.10 -4.42 19.39
N VAL A 434 -14.57 -5.64 19.52
CA VAL A 434 -13.75 -6.02 20.67
C VAL A 434 -12.32 -6.24 20.18
N CYS A 435 -11.35 -5.54 20.79
CA CYS A 435 -9.94 -5.69 20.49
C CYS A 435 -9.14 -5.83 21.80
N GLY A 436 -8.33 -6.88 21.92
CA GLY A 436 -7.58 -7.14 23.16
C GLY A 436 -8.45 -7.25 24.43
N GLY A 437 -9.70 -7.70 24.29
CA GLY A 437 -10.68 -7.77 25.38
C GLY A 437 -11.34 -6.44 25.77
N LYS A 438 -11.05 -5.35 25.05
CA LYS A 438 -11.64 -4.02 25.26
C LYS A 438 -12.70 -3.75 24.19
N ASN A 439 -13.84 -3.21 24.61
CA ASN A 439 -14.88 -2.73 23.71
C ASN A 439 -14.46 -1.40 23.08
N ASP A 440 -14.70 -1.26 21.79
CA ASP A 440 -14.45 -0.07 21.00
C ASP A 440 -15.42 0.00 19.81
N PHE A 441 -15.25 0.98 18.93
CA PHE A 441 -16.02 1.15 17.71
C PHE A 441 -15.14 1.41 16.49
N ALA A 442 -15.51 0.79 15.37
CA ALA A 442 -14.96 1.09 14.05
C ALA A 442 -15.91 1.98 13.25
N ASN A 443 -15.36 2.92 12.48
CA ASN A 443 -16.12 3.86 11.66
C ASN A 443 -15.57 3.98 10.24
N ALA A 444 -16.46 3.96 9.27
CA ALA A 444 -16.24 4.58 7.97
C ALA A 444 -16.66 6.05 8.02
N SER A 445 -15.96 6.90 7.28
CA SER A 445 -16.22 8.35 7.27
C SER A 445 -16.16 8.95 5.87
N TYR A 446 -16.77 10.12 5.75
CA TYR A 446 -16.79 10.94 4.55
C TYR A 446 -16.76 12.41 4.93
N TYR A 447 -15.88 13.21 4.34
CA TYR A 447 -15.89 14.66 4.49
C TYR A 447 -15.67 15.36 3.16
N THR A 448 -16.08 16.62 3.07
CA THR A 448 -15.89 17.47 1.89
C THR A 448 -15.13 18.73 2.25
N THR A 449 -14.38 19.29 1.29
CA THR A 449 -13.53 20.46 1.51
C THR A 449 -14.02 21.69 0.73
N PRO A 450 -13.51 22.90 1.04
CA PRO A 450 -13.83 24.11 0.27
C PRO A 450 -13.47 24.05 -1.22
N SER A 451 -12.51 23.21 -1.63
CA SER A 451 -12.17 23.01 -3.05
C SER A 451 -13.26 22.26 -3.83
N GLY A 452 -14.22 21.66 -3.10
CA GLY A 452 -15.24 20.77 -3.64
C GLY A 452 -14.77 19.32 -3.73
N SER A 453 -13.53 18.99 -3.35
CA SER A 453 -13.11 17.60 -3.21
C SER A 453 -13.82 16.92 -2.05
N ALA A 454 -13.80 15.60 -2.06
CA ALA A 454 -14.24 14.78 -0.95
C ALA A 454 -13.19 13.74 -0.56
N VAL A 455 -13.23 13.33 0.70
CA VAL A 455 -12.43 12.23 1.22
C VAL A 455 -13.35 11.17 1.81
N PHE A 456 -13.15 9.92 1.39
CA PHE A 456 -13.87 8.74 1.88
C PHE A 456 -12.89 7.76 2.52
N SER A 457 -13.21 7.27 3.71
CA SER A 457 -12.44 6.23 4.40
C SER A 457 -13.36 5.09 4.80
N THR A 458 -13.00 3.86 4.44
CA THR A 458 -13.76 2.65 4.83
C THR A 458 -13.49 2.26 6.28
N GLY A 459 -12.34 2.67 6.84
CA GLY A 459 -11.93 2.41 8.20
C GLY A 459 -11.75 0.92 8.52
N THR A 460 -11.53 0.08 7.51
CA THR A 460 -11.27 -1.35 7.72
C THR A 460 -10.39 -1.99 6.65
N MET A 461 -9.41 -2.78 7.09
CA MET A 461 -8.42 -3.44 6.21
C MET A 461 -9.02 -4.55 5.33
N ARG A 462 -10.18 -5.11 5.71
CA ARG A 462 -10.85 -6.18 4.96
C ARG A 462 -11.66 -5.68 3.77
N TRP A 463 -11.73 -4.38 3.52
CA TRP A 463 -12.59 -3.84 2.49
C TRP A 463 -12.20 -4.29 1.08
N VAL A 464 -10.94 -4.08 0.66
CA VAL A 464 -10.52 -4.48 -0.71
C VAL A 464 -10.53 -6.01 -0.88
N CYS A 465 -10.10 -6.77 0.12
CA CYS A 465 -10.15 -8.23 0.01
C CYS A 465 -11.59 -8.77 -0.09
N ALA A 466 -12.59 -8.05 0.43
CA ALA A 466 -14.02 -8.39 0.33
C ALA A 466 -14.54 -8.33 -1.11
N LEU A 467 -13.93 -7.48 -1.96
CA LEU A 467 -14.21 -7.38 -3.40
C LEU A 467 -13.71 -8.61 -4.18
N GLY A 468 -12.73 -9.32 -3.61
CA GLY A 468 -12.15 -10.55 -4.16
C GLY A 468 -12.54 -11.78 -3.36
N THR A 469 -11.77 -12.86 -3.45
CA THR A 469 -12.01 -14.09 -2.66
C THR A 469 -11.10 -14.23 -1.44
N GLY A 470 -10.09 -13.36 -1.29
CA GLY A 470 -8.95 -13.54 -0.38
C GLY A 470 -9.29 -13.63 1.12
N CYS A 471 -10.40 -13.03 1.57
CA CYS A 471 -10.81 -13.07 2.98
C CYS A 471 -12.18 -13.75 3.19
N GLY A 472 -12.54 -14.70 2.32
CA GLY A 472 -13.85 -15.35 2.34
C GLY A 472 -14.19 -16.16 3.58
N GLN A 473 -13.20 -16.65 4.32
CA GLN A 473 -13.47 -17.33 5.59
C GLN A 473 -14.14 -16.44 6.65
N TYR A 474 -14.06 -15.11 6.51
CA TYR A 474 -14.62 -14.16 7.47
C TYR A 474 -15.95 -13.53 7.03
N LEU A 475 -16.22 -13.53 5.73
CA LEU A 475 -17.27 -12.73 5.10
C LEU A 475 -18.38 -13.62 4.55
N ASP A 476 -19.64 -13.15 4.63
CA ASP A 476 -20.74 -13.72 3.86
C ASP A 476 -20.94 -12.98 2.53
N ASP A 477 -21.78 -13.54 1.65
CA ASP A 477 -22.04 -12.93 0.35
C ASP A 477 -22.76 -11.57 0.45
N ALA A 478 -23.50 -11.33 1.54
CA ALA A 478 -24.15 -10.04 1.77
C ALA A 478 -23.10 -8.94 2.00
N ALA A 479 -22.10 -9.19 2.82
CA ALA A 479 -20.99 -8.27 3.06
C ALA A 479 -20.19 -7.98 1.78
N ARG A 480 -19.97 -9.00 0.95
CA ARG A 480 -19.28 -8.85 -0.35
C ARG A 480 -20.07 -8.00 -1.34
N ARG A 481 -21.37 -8.28 -1.48
CA ARG A 481 -22.25 -7.49 -2.37
C ARG A 481 -22.33 -6.04 -1.90
N PHE A 482 -22.47 -5.83 -0.59
CA PHE A 482 -22.46 -4.48 0.00
C PHE A 482 -21.14 -3.75 -0.30
N ALA A 483 -19.99 -4.31 0.07
CA ALA A 483 -18.70 -3.67 -0.18
C ALA A 483 -18.45 -3.38 -1.67
N THR A 484 -18.85 -4.31 -2.55
CA THR A 484 -18.74 -4.14 -4.01
C THR A 484 -19.60 -2.98 -4.49
N GLN A 485 -20.89 -2.95 -4.15
CA GLN A 485 -21.82 -1.91 -4.59
C GLN A 485 -21.40 -0.52 -4.08
N VAL A 486 -20.98 -0.43 -2.81
CA VAL A 486 -20.48 0.82 -2.22
C VAL A 486 -19.24 1.30 -2.94
N THR A 487 -18.29 0.40 -3.22
CA THR A 487 -17.06 0.75 -3.94
C THR A 487 -17.37 1.21 -5.37
N GLU A 488 -18.28 0.55 -6.08
CA GLU A 488 -18.71 0.98 -7.41
C GLU A 488 -19.36 2.37 -7.40
N ASN A 489 -20.17 2.68 -6.38
CA ASN A 489 -20.75 4.01 -6.21
C ASN A 489 -19.67 5.07 -6.01
N VAL A 490 -18.74 4.81 -5.08
CA VAL A 490 -17.62 5.73 -4.78
C VAL A 490 -16.77 5.96 -6.02
N LEU A 491 -16.31 4.90 -6.68
CA LEU A 491 -15.44 5.02 -7.84
C LEU A 491 -16.10 5.78 -9.00
N ARG A 492 -17.41 5.57 -9.25
CA ARG A 492 -18.14 6.28 -10.29
C ARG A 492 -18.21 7.78 -10.03
N VAL A 493 -18.55 8.18 -8.80
CA VAL A 493 -18.65 9.59 -8.41
C VAL A 493 -17.27 10.25 -8.36
N PHE A 494 -16.27 9.55 -7.82
CA PHE A 494 -14.92 10.08 -7.65
C PHE A 494 -14.21 10.27 -9.00
N ALA A 495 -14.44 9.38 -9.97
CA ALA A 495 -13.92 9.52 -11.32
C ALA A 495 -14.53 10.71 -12.09
N ALA A 496 -15.73 11.16 -11.73
CA ALA A 496 -16.34 12.35 -12.35
C ALA A 496 -15.72 13.65 -11.82
N GLY A 497 -15.36 13.68 -10.53
CA GLY A 497 -14.69 14.81 -9.86
C GLY A 497 -15.50 16.12 -9.78
N PRO A 498 -15.07 17.06 -8.93
CA PRO A 498 -14.91 16.92 -7.48
C PRO A 498 -16.24 16.51 -6.80
N ALA A 499 -16.22 15.45 -6.00
CA ALA A 499 -17.44 14.80 -5.50
C ALA A 499 -18.23 15.68 -4.51
N GLY A 500 -17.53 16.49 -3.71
CA GLY A 500 -18.16 17.33 -2.68
C GLY A 500 -19.06 18.43 -3.23
N LYS A 501 -18.95 18.79 -4.52
CA LYS A 501 -19.88 19.73 -5.18
C LYS A 501 -21.26 19.13 -5.40
N ALA A 502 -21.31 17.88 -5.86
CA ALA A 502 -22.57 17.18 -6.13
C ALA A 502 -23.12 16.47 -4.89
N HIS A 503 -22.23 16.09 -3.97
CA HIS A 503 -22.55 15.29 -2.79
C HIS A 503 -21.88 15.86 -1.53
N PRO A 504 -22.30 17.03 -1.04
CA PRO A 504 -21.74 17.62 0.18
C PRO A 504 -21.89 16.68 1.37
N ALA A 505 -20.87 16.59 2.23
CA ALA A 505 -20.94 15.78 3.44
C ALA A 505 -21.93 16.38 4.44
N ARG A 506 -22.74 15.51 5.07
CA ARG A 506 -23.68 15.91 6.13
C ARG A 506 -23.06 15.62 7.49
N ALA A 507 -22.75 16.68 8.24
CA ALA A 507 -22.15 16.53 9.56
C ALA A 507 -23.09 15.79 10.51
N ASN A 508 -22.68 14.61 10.98
CA ASN A 508 -23.43 13.80 11.96
C ASN A 508 -22.50 13.19 13.04
N ALA A 509 -21.20 13.51 13.03
CA ALA A 509 -20.25 13.01 14.02
C ALA A 509 -20.63 13.40 15.45
N GLY A 510 -21.35 14.52 15.60
CA GLY A 510 -21.94 14.99 16.85
C GLY A 510 -22.89 13.98 17.50
N GLU A 511 -23.57 13.17 16.69
CA GLU A 511 -24.63 12.23 17.09
C GLU A 511 -24.11 10.88 17.58
N LEU A 512 -22.80 10.63 17.45
CA LEU A 512 -22.21 9.37 17.92
C LEU A 512 -22.40 9.20 19.43
N PRO A 513 -22.76 8.00 19.91
CA PRO A 513 -22.77 7.67 21.33
C PRO A 513 -21.38 7.91 21.95
N GLY A 514 -21.37 8.30 23.23
CA GLY A 514 -20.15 8.53 24.01
C GLY A 514 -19.32 7.27 24.24
#